data_AF-A0A0E2QIG0-F1
#
_entry.id   AF-A0A0E2QIG0-F1
#
_cell.length_a   1.000
_cell.length_b   1.000
_cell.length_c   1.000
_cell.angle_alpha   90.00
_cell.angle_beta   90.00
_cell.angle_gamma   90.00
#
_symmetry.space_group_name_H-M   'P 1'
#
loop_
_entity.id
_entity.type
_entity.pdbx_description
1 polymer ?
#
loop_
_entity_poly.entity_id
_entity_poly.type
_entity_poly.pdbx_seq_one_letter_code
_entity_poly.pdbx_strand_id
1 'polypeptide(L)' 'MYQFKYKNFEEAYQSIFWYIEAFYNSKRIHQSLGYPTPNQFEKVSA' A
#
# COMPACT_ATOMS: atom_id res chain seq x y z
N MET A 1 12.73 4.03 15.44
CA MET A 1 12.53 4.06 13.99
C MET A 1 12.92 2.71 13.41
N TYR A 2 12.04 2.06 12.66
CA TYR A 2 12.41 0.88 11.86
C TYR A 2 12.96 1.37 10.53
N GLN A 3 14.25 1.11 10.28
CA GLN A 3 14.90 1.40 9.00
C GLN A 3 15.28 0.09 8.34
N PHE A 4 14.82 -0.09 7.10
CA PHE A 4 15.28 -1.17 6.23
C PHE A 4 16.47 -0.68 5.42
N LYS A 5 17.52 -1.49 5.35
CA LYS A 5 18.65 -1.25 4.45
C LYS A 5 18.45 -2.10 3.21
N TYR A 6 18.28 -1.46 2.07
CA TYR A 6 18.24 -2.11 0.77
C TYR A 6 19.65 -2.23 0.20
N LYS A 7 19.94 -3.36 -0.43
CA LYS A 7 21.23 -3.65 -1.05
C LYS A 7 21.40 -2.90 -2.37
N ASN A 8 20.31 -2.71 -3.09
CA ASN A 8 20.28 -2.05 -4.39
C ASN A 8 18.90 -1.41 -4.64
N PHE A 9 18.80 -0.68 -5.76
CA PHE A 9 17.58 0.03 -6.14
C PHE A 9 16.41 -0.92 -6.41
N GLU A 10 16.67 -2.09 -7.02
CA GLU A 10 15.65 -3.08 -7.34
C GLU A 10 14.93 -3.59 -6.09
N GLU A 11 15.68 -3.90 -5.03
CA GLU A 11 15.11 -4.34 -3.75
C GLU A 11 14.23 -3.25 -3.11
N ALA A 12 14.66 -2.00 -3.18
CA ALA A 12 13.88 -0.86 -2.69
C ALA A 12 12.59 -0.67 -3.50
N TYR A 13 12.69 -0.76 -4.84
CA TYR A 13 11.55 -0.68 -5.74
C TYR A 13 10.53 -1.78 -5.45
N GLN A 14 10.97 -3.03 -5.34
CA GLN A 14 10.10 -4.16 -5.07
C GLN A 14 9.41 -4.06 -3.70
N SER A 15 10.11 -3.54 -2.69
CA SER A 15 9.55 -3.29 -1.36
C SER A 15 8.47 -2.21 -1.39
N ILE A 16 8.71 -1.09 -2.10
CA ILE A 16 7.73 -0.02 -2.28
C ILE A 16 6.52 -0.53 -3.06
N PHE A 17 6.74 -1.23 -4.17
CA PHE A 17 5.67 -1.82 -4.98
C PHE A 17 4.80 -2.75 -4.13
N TRP A 18 5.41 -3.66 -3.37
CA TRP A 18 4.67 -4.56 -2.47
C TRP A 18 3.87 -3.78 -1.43
N TYR A 19 4.48 -2.75 -0.82
CA TYR A 19 3.78 -1.91 0.15
C TYR A 19 2.56 -1.23 -0.45
N ILE A 20 2.66 -0.67 -1.66
CA ILE A 20 1.55 0.03 -2.33
C ILE A 20 0.47 -0.97 -2.74
N GLU A 21 0.81 -1.99 -3.52
CA GLU A 21 -0.18 -2.87 -4.15
C GLU A 21 -0.74 -3.93 -3.19
N ALA A 22 0.15 -4.67 -2.52
CA ALA A 22 -0.22 -5.84 -1.74
C ALA A 22 -0.64 -5.52 -0.30
N PHE A 23 -0.36 -4.30 0.17
CA PHE A 23 -0.73 -3.86 1.51
C PHE A 23 -1.60 -2.60 1.51
N TYR A 24 -1.12 -1.47 0.99
CA TYR A 24 -1.82 -0.19 1.11
C TYR A 24 -3.15 -0.23 0.36
N ASN A 25 -3.12 -0.46 -0.96
CA ASN A 25 -4.31 -0.44 -1.80
C ASN A 25 -5.30 -1.56 -1.45
N SER A 26 -4.79 -2.74 -1.10
CA SER A 26 -5.61 -3.94 -0.90
C SER A 26 -6.03 -4.23 0.54
N LYS A 27 -5.28 -3.79 1.56
CA LYS A 27 -5.51 -4.19 2.97
C LYS A 27 -5.61 -3.02 3.95
N ARG A 28 -5.01 -1.86 3.67
CA ARG A 28 -5.02 -0.74 4.62
C ARG A 28 -6.38 -0.05 4.60
N ILE A 29 -7.09 -0.11 5.72
CA ILE A 29 -8.35 0.61 5.93
C ILE A 29 -8.06 2.07 6.24
N HIS A 30 -8.86 2.99 5.68
CA HIS A 30 -8.72 4.43 5.87
C HIS A 30 -10.00 5.07 6.44
N GLN A 31 -9.90 5.73 7.61
CA GLN A 31 -11.05 6.38 8.24
C GLN A 31 -11.64 7.49 7.35
N SER A 32 -10.82 8.26 6.65
CA SER A 32 -11.34 9.33 5.77
C SER A 32 -12.10 8.81 4.55
N LEU A 33 -11.97 7.51 4.22
CA LEU A 33 -12.74 6.85 3.17
C LEU A 33 -14.02 6.21 3.72
N GLY A 34 -14.30 6.31 5.03
CA GLY A 34 -15.42 5.63 5.68
C GLY A 34 -15.11 4.18 6.12
N TYR A 35 -13.84 3.87 6.38
CA TYR A 35 -13.33 2.53 6.74
C TYR A 35 -13.27 1.42 5.66
N PRO A 36 -13.29 1.69 4.33
CA PRO A 36 -12.84 0.72 3.33
C PRO A 36 -11.32 0.83 3.08
N THR A 37 -10.79 -0.14 2.35
CA THR A 37 -9.48 -0.01 1.68
C THR A 37 -9.59 0.85 0.41
N PRO A 38 -8.49 1.44 -0.10
CA PRO A 38 -8.52 2.18 -1.35
C PRO A 38 -9.14 1.39 -2.51
N ASN A 39 -8.75 0.14 -2.71
CA ASN A 39 -9.34 -0.70 -3.77
C ASN A 39 -10.83 -0.97 -3.59
N GLN A 40 -11.31 -1.06 -2.34
CA GLN A 40 -12.75 -1.22 -2.08
C GLN A 40 -13.49 0.09 -2.37
N PHE A 41 -12.92 1.23 -2.02
CA PHE A 41 -13.50 2.54 -2.27
C PHE A 41 -13.64 2.82 -3.78
N GLU A 42 -12.59 2.55 -4.57
CA GLU A 42 -12.63 2.70 -6.03
C GLU A 42 -13.70 1.80 -6.68
N LYS A 43 -13.87 0.56 -6.20
CA LYS A 43 -14.89 -0.37 -6.72
C LYS A 43 -16.34 0.08 -6.49
N VAL A 44 -16.59 0.86 -5.44
CA VAL A 44 -17.93 1.41 -5.15
C VAL A 44 -18.18 2.70 -5.94
N SER A 45 -17.11 3.40 -6.32
CA SER A 45 -17.17 4.68 -7.04
C SER A 45 -17.16 4.51 -8.57
N ALA A 46 -16.86 3.31 -9.08
CA ALA A 46 -16.93 2.93 -10.48
C ALA A 46 -18.35 2.50 -10.88
#